data_AF-A0A970YJ34-F1
#
_entry.id   AF-A0A970YJ34-F1
#
_cell.length_a   1.000
_cell.length_b   1.000
_cell.length_c   1.000
_cell.angle_alpha   90.00
_cell.angle_beta   90.00
_cell.angle_gamma   90.00
#
_symmetry.space_group_name_H-M   'P 1'
#
loop_
_entity.id
_entity.type
_entity.pdbx_description
1 polymer ?
#
loop_
_entity_poly.entity_id
_entity_poly.type
_entity_poly.pdbx_seq_one_letter_code
_entity_poly.pdbx_strand_id
1 'polypeptide(L)'
;MAASGAHGYQILRRIGRRLGRRNEGYVLIVAMLVMCAVLLLGGVLLLQVQRNQQHVQRDRAYTQSFAIAEAGLNQYLWMVASGMSSEVNDFAIPGASEEDPHKMAYVFLDPYDSSVQGEYVMEVTPPSANEPNITVTVTGKSNQPVEQSRTVSAHLGRPAFSEYLLLTNEEVWIGGPLDRVWHGKTHSNTGICIDTADLTDLVCCARQTYVSSMFGGSHDGVWSGWEHTVPLSSPSRSLWQFPVPAVDFGTVTSDFARLGELAQGTGVNLPYSTAGPHNERRGWYIQLLPNEKYQIRRVTDEYESRNYSHGSRVGGYLTYESPPSPISSGAYDYPEDGVIYVNDHVWVEGTNLHGRITIASSGQLNPPGKTAATSIHIVGDLSYSQKDGSVAVGLIAQNNIEIPAYAPYQKGGQVSRMDMEVDAALIAQQGREYSRAADLGGPTRDYLAMYGSVSSCLQPYRYSTGGGGFANGENTYDPYLLHNPPPYFPTVGTYQILDWRELPLSQAVEV
;
A
#
# COMPACT_ATOMS: atom_id res chain seq x y z
N MET A 1 21.24 71.44 -89.17
CA MET A 1 21.81 71.09 -87.86
C MET A 1 21.76 69.57 -87.73
N ALA A 2 22.82 68.88 -88.12
CA ALA A 2 23.99 68.58 -87.29
C ALA A 2 23.75 67.36 -86.36
N ALA A 3 24.44 66.27 -86.71
CA ALA A 3 25.15 65.34 -85.83
C ALA A 3 24.45 64.83 -84.56
N SER A 4 24.04 63.55 -84.55
CA SER A 4 24.08 62.68 -83.35
C SER A 4 23.56 61.27 -83.68
N GLY A 5 24.41 60.39 -84.22
CA GLY A 5 23.99 58.99 -84.42
C GLY A 5 25.10 58.01 -84.77
N ALA A 6 26.22 58.48 -85.33
CA ALA A 6 27.26 57.61 -85.86
C ALA A 6 28.37 57.22 -84.87
N HIS A 7 28.38 57.73 -83.63
CA HIS A 7 29.49 57.49 -82.68
C HIS A 7 29.25 56.36 -81.66
N GLY A 8 28.01 55.98 -81.34
CA GLY A 8 27.74 54.92 -80.35
C GLY A 8 28.02 53.50 -80.86
N TYR A 9 27.72 53.24 -82.14
CA TYR A 9 27.75 51.89 -82.71
C TYR A 9 29.18 51.37 -82.97
N GLN A 10 30.13 52.26 -83.24
CA GLN A 10 31.54 51.92 -83.48
C GLN A 10 32.31 51.63 -82.16
N ILE A 11 31.89 52.25 -81.05
CA ILE A 11 32.51 52.05 -79.73
C ILE A 11 32.09 50.70 -79.14
N LEU A 12 30.81 50.33 -79.24
CA LEU A 12 30.29 49.05 -78.75
C LEU A 12 30.91 47.84 -79.49
N ARG A 13 31.19 47.97 -80.80
CA ARG A 13 31.81 46.90 -81.60
C ARG A 13 33.31 46.72 -81.32
N ARG A 14 34.01 47.77 -80.87
CA ARG A 14 35.43 47.68 -80.43
C ARG A 14 35.57 47.12 -79.01
N ILE A 15 34.59 47.33 -78.13
CA ILE A 15 34.58 46.75 -76.78
C ILE A 15 34.27 45.24 -76.84
N GLY A 16 33.29 44.83 -77.64
CA GLY A 16 32.95 43.41 -77.81
C GLY A 16 34.08 42.53 -78.38
N ARG A 17 34.96 43.08 -79.22
CA ARG A 17 36.12 42.35 -79.79
C ARG A 17 37.35 42.31 -78.89
N ARG A 18 37.45 43.15 -77.85
CA ARG A 18 38.55 43.07 -76.85
C ARG A 18 38.24 42.21 -75.63
N LEU A 19 36.96 41.91 -75.37
CA LEU A 19 36.55 40.99 -74.30
C LEU A 19 36.61 39.50 -74.70
N GLY A 20 36.61 39.18 -75.99
CA GLY A 20 36.57 37.80 -76.48
C GLY A 20 37.89 37.01 -76.46
N ARG A 21 39.00 37.55 -75.91
CA ARG A 21 40.31 36.85 -75.92
C ARG A 21 41.03 36.82 -74.57
N ARG A 22 40.35 37.13 -73.46
CA ARG A 22 40.96 37.14 -72.11
C ARG A 22 40.05 36.62 -70.98
N ASN A 23 39.03 35.83 -71.32
CA ASN A 23 37.99 35.38 -70.37
C ASN A 23 38.10 33.90 -69.96
N GLU A 24 39.02 33.11 -70.52
CA GLU A 24 39.16 31.68 -70.16
C GLU A 24 39.69 31.49 -68.73
N GLY A 25 40.53 32.40 -68.21
CA GLY A 25 41.06 32.32 -66.84
C GLY A 25 40.08 32.71 -65.73
N TYR A 26 39.21 33.70 -65.96
CA TYR A 26 38.20 34.13 -64.97
C TYR A 26 37.06 33.12 -64.82
N VAL A 27 36.64 32.51 -65.94
CA VAL A 27 35.63 31.44 -65.92
C VAL A 27 36.14 30.21 -65.15
N LEU A 28 37.44 29.90 -65.26
CA LEU A 28 38.06 28.77 -64.56
C LEU A 28 38.16 29.00 -63.05
N ILE A 29 38.49 30.22 -62.61
CA ILE A 29 38.51 30.61 -61.18
C ILE A 29 37.10 30.56 -60.57
N VAL A 30 36.09 31.09 -61.27
CA VAL A 30 34.69 31.05 -60.81
C VAL A 30 34.18 29.61 -60.77
N ALA A 31 34.50 28.79 -61.77
CA ALA A 31 34.14 27.37 -61.77
C ALA A 31 34.81 26.59 -60.62
N MET A 32 36.09 26.85 -60.32
CA MET A 32 36.77 26.27 -59.15
C MET A 32 36.15 26.71 -57.83
N LEU A 33 35.78 27.98 -57.69
CA LEU A 33 35.12 28.50 -56.48
C LEU A 33 33.76 27.85 -56.26
N VAL A 34 32.94 27.75 -57.30
CA VAL A 34 31.64 27.07 -57.24
C VAL A 34 31.83 25.58 -56.92
N MET A 35 32.80 24.91 -57.54
CA MET A 35 33.10 23.50 -57.28
C MET A 35 33.60 23.28 -55.84
N CYS A 36 34.47 24.15 -55.31
CA CYS A 36 34.89 24.15 -53.91
C CYS A 36 33.70 24.36 -52.97
N ALA A 37 32.82 25.33 -53.25
CA ALA A 37 31.64 25.58 -52.44
C ALA A 37 30.69 24.37 -52.43
N VAL A 38 30.47 23.73 -53.58
CA VAL A 38 29.66 22.50 -53.69
C VAL A 38 30.30 21.34 -52.94
N LEU A 39 31.63 21.15 -53.02
CA LEU A 39 32.35 20.12 -52.28
C LEU A 39 32.30 20.35 -50.76
N LEU A 40 32.44 21.59 -50.31
CA LEU A 40 32.31 21.95 -48.89
C LEU A 40 30.90 21.70 -48.37
N LEU A 41 29.87 22.15 -49.11
CA LEU A 41 28.47 21.89 -48.78
C LEU A 41 28.15 20.40 -48.77
N GLY A 42 28.66 19.64 -49.74
CA GLY A 42 28.51 18.18 -49.81
C GLY A 42 29.20 17.47 -48.63
N GLY A 43 30.40 17.92 -48.24
CA GLY A 43 31.11 17.39 -47.07
C GLY A 43 30.37 17.65 -45.75
N VAL A 44 29.84 18.86 -45.56
CA VAL A 44 29.04 19.20 -44.37
C VAL A 44 27.74 18.37 -44.32
N LEU A 45 27.08 18.17 -45.46
CA LEU A 45 25.88 17.33 -45.54
C LEU A 45 26.17 15.88 -45.13
N LEU A 46 27.26 15.30 -45.63
CA LEU A 46 27.66 13.93 -45.29
C LEU A 46 27.95 13.78 -43.80
N LEU A 47 28.69 14.73 -43.20
CA LEU A 47 28.95 14.73 -41.76
C LEU A 47 27.65 14.87 -40.95
N GLN A 48 26.72 15.70 -41.40
CA GLN A 48 25.42 15.86 -40.75
C GLN A 48 24.57 14.58 -40.83
N VAL A 49 24.56 13.90 -41.97
CA VAL A 49 23.85 12.61 -42.13
C VAL A 49 24.46 11.56 -41.22
N GLN A 50 25.80 11.45 -41.18
CA GLN A 50 26.49 10.50 -40.31
C GLN A 50 26.19 10.77 -38.83
N ARG A 51 26.24 12.03 -38.42
CA ARG A 51 25.88 12.45 -37.06
C ARG A 51 24.42 12.12 -36.74
N ASN A 52 23.51 12.37 -37.66
CA ASN A 52 22.09 12.05 -37.49
C ASN A 52 21.87 10.54 -37.36
N GLN A 53 22.55 9.71 -38.17
CA GLN A 53 22.50 8.25 -38.05
C GLN A 53 23.01 7.75 -36.69
N GLN A 54 24.11 8.31 -36.19
CA GLN A 54 24.61 8.00 -34.85
C GLN A 54 23.61 8.39 -33.75
N HIS A 55 22.97 9.56 -33.87
CA HIS A 55 21.92 9.98 -32.94
C HIS A 55 20.72 9.02 -32.97
N VAL A 56 20.24 8.64 -34.16
CA VAL A 56 19.12 7.69 -34.31
C VAL A 56 19.47 6.31 -33.77
N GLN A 57 20.68 5.81 -34.02
CA GLN A 57 21.13 4.53 -33.49
C GLN A 57 21.20 4.53 -31.97
N ARG A 58 21.73 5.60 -31.38
CA ARG A 58 21.79 5.75 -29.92
C ARG A 58 20.39 5.90 -29.31
N ASP A 59 19.52 6.70 -29.92
CA ASP A 59 18.14 6.87 -29.44
C ASP A 59 17.37 5.53 -29.50
N ARG A 60 17.53 4.77 -30.59
CA ARG A 60 16.97 3.42 -30.71
C ARG A 60 17.51 2.47 -29.65
N ALA A 61 18.82 2.44 -29.43
CA ALA A 61 19.43 1.62 -28.38
C ALA A 61 18.92 2.02 -26.98
N TYR A 62 18.73 3.32 -26.74
CA TYR A 62 18.20 3.86 -25.50
C TYR A 62 16.76 3.40 -25.22
N THR A 63 15.86 3.57 -26.19
CA THR A 63 14.45 3.16 -26.06
C THR A 63 14.33 1.64 -25.97
N GLN A 64 15.09 0.90 -26.77
CA GLN A 64 15.03 -0.56 -26.77
C GLN A 64 15.57 -1.14 -25.46
N SER A 65 16.68 -0.62 -24.93
CA SER A 65 17.23 -1.08 -23.65
C SER A 65 16.29 -0.80 -22.48
N PHE A 66 15.57 0.32 -22.51
CA PHE A 66 14.54 0.65 -21.53
C PHE A 66 13.34 -0.31 -21.61
N ALA A 67 12.82 -0.57 -22.81
CA ALA A 67 11.73 -1.52 -23.00
C ALA A 67 12.11 -2.95 -22.58
N ILE A 68 13.37 -3.35 -22.79
CA ILE A 68 13.89 -4.63 -22.32
C ILE A 68 13.94 -4.67 -20.78
N ALA A 69 14.33 -3.58 -20.13
CA ALA A 69 14.32 -3.50 -18.67
C ALA A 69 12.88 -3.58 -18.10
N GLU A 70 11.91 -2.90 -18.73
CA GLU A 70 10.49 -3.01 -18.37
C GLU A 70 9.93 -4.43 -18.61
N ALA A 71 10.36 -5.11 -19.67
CA ALA A 71 9.98 -6.49 -19.92
C ALA A 71 10.51 -7.42 -18.81
N GLY A 72 11.75 -7.23 -18.35
CA GLY A 72 12.29 -7.98 -17.21
C GLY A 72 11.53 -7.72 -15.91
N LEU A 73 11.12 -6.47 -15.66
CA LEU A 73 10.26 -6.14 -14.52
C LEU A 73 8.90 -6.83 -14.59
N ASN A 74 8.24 -6.80 -15.75
CA ASN A 74 6.97 -7.49 -15.97
C ASN A 74 7.09 -9.01 -15.85
N GLN A 75 8.22 -9.59 -16.27
CA GLN A 75 8.49 -11.00 -16.08
C GLN A 75 8.60 -11.36 -14.60
N TYR A 76 9.29 -10.55 -13.80
CA TYR A 76 9.36 -10.81 -12.37
C TYR A 76 8.00 -10.63 -11.68
N LEU A 77 7.21 -9.62 -12.08
CA LEU A 77 5.81 -9.47 -11.65
C LEU A 77 4.98 -10.74 -11.96
N TRP A 78 5.17 -11.33 -13.14
CA TRP A 78 4.53 -12.59 -13.49
C TRP A 78 5.02 -13.77 -12.62
N MET A 79 6.31 -13.85 -12.31
CA MET A 79 6.86 -14.89 -11.42
C MET A 79 6.21 -14.85 -10.03
N VAL A 80 6.08 -13.67 -9.43
CA VAL A 80 5.42 -13.52 -8.13
C VAL A 80 3.92 -13.77 -8.21
N ALA A 81 3.25 -13.31 -9.28
CA ALA A 81 1.82 -13.56 -9.49
C ALA A 81 1.49 -15.05 -9.72
N SER A 82 2.42 -15.80 -10.33
CA SER A 82 2.30 -17.26 -10.53
C SER A 82 2.68 -18.10 -9.31
N GLY A 83 3.25 -17.48 -8.25
CA GLY A 83 3.75 -18.17 -7.07
C GLY A 83 5.07 -18.93 -7.27
N MET A 84 5.80 -18.68 -8.36
CA MET A 84 7.12 -19.27 -8.56
C MET A 84 8.20 -18.58 -7.72
N SER A 85 8.06 -17.28 -7.52
CA SER A 85 8.78 -16.49 -6.52
C SER A 85 7.78 -16.10 -5.44
N SER A 86 8.00 -16.52 -4.20
CA SER A 86 7.02 -16.42 -3.11
C SER A 86 7.72 -16.37 -1.75
N GLU A 87 6.98 -16.18 -0.66
CA GLU A 87 7.58 -16.22 0.67
C GLU A 87 8.26 -17.57 0.98
N VAL A 88 7.78 -18.68 0.39
CA VAL A 88 8.27 -20.04 0.68
C VAL A 88 9.71 -20.25 0.21
N ASN A 89 10.13 -19.56 -0.85
CA ASN A 89 11.47 -19.60 -1.39
C ASN A 89 12.18 -18.25 -1.26
N ASP A 90 11.77 -17.43 -0.29
CA ASP A 90 12.34 -16.11 -0.03
C ASP A 90 12.38 -15.21 -1.28
N PHE A 91 11.35 -15.29 -2.12
CA PHE A 91 11.28 -14.53 -3.39
C PHE A 91 12.43 -14.78 -4.37
N ALA A 92 13.15 -15.89 -4.21
CA ALA A 92 14.21 -16.31 -5.12
C ALA A 92 13.71 -16.41 -6.56
N ILE A 93 14.61 -16.13 -7.49
CA ILE A 93 14.37 -16.22 -8.92
C ILE A 93 14.48 -17.70 -9.35
N PRO A 94 13.44 -18.30 -9.96
CA PRO A 94 13.49 -19.69 -10.39
C PRO A 94 14.61 -19.93 -11.40
N GLY A 95 15.53 -20.84 -11.06
CA GLY A 95 16.68 -21.19 -11.90
C GLY A 95 17.93 -20.34 -11.67
N ALA A 96 17.90 -19.38 -10.73
CA ALA A 96 19.10 -18.69 -10.29
C ALA A 96 20.06 -19.64 -9.52
N SER A 97 21.32 -19.21 -9.39
CA SER A 97 22.34 -19.95 -8.64
C SER A 97 22.01 -20.00 -7.15
N GLU A 98 22.35 -21.09 -6.46
CA GLU A 98 22.23 -21.15 -4.99
C GLU A 98 23.13 -20.12 -4.28
N GLU A 99 24.21 -19.67 -4.93
CA GLU A 99 25.11 -18.64 -4.39
C GLU A 99 24.51 -17.23 -4.46
N ASP A 100 23.61 -16.98 -5.42
CA ASP A 100 22.93 -15.69 -5.62
C ASP A 100 21.50 -15.92 -6.12
N PRO A 101 20.58 -16.36 -5.24
CA PRO A 101 19.24 -16.78 -5.65
C PRO A 101 18.34 -15.61 -6.05
N HIS A 102 18.76 -14.36 -5.83
CA HIS A 102 17.97 -13.16 -6.09
C HIS A 102 18.50 -12.34 -7.27
N LYS A 103 19.49 -12.86 -8.00
CA LYS A 103 20.04 -12.22 -9.19
C LYS A 103 20.16 -13.20 -10.35
N MET A 104 19.69 -12.80 -11.53
CA MET A 104 19.80 -13.63 -12.72
C MET A 104 19.78 -12.79 -14.01
N ALA A 105 20.59 -13.22 -14.98
CA ALA A 105 20.61 -12.68 -16.34
C ALA A 105 19.72 -13.49 -17.27
N TYR A 106 19.03 -12.80 -18.17
CA TYR A 106 18.12 -13.37 -19.15
C TYR A 106 18.37 -12.80 -20.54
N VAL A 107 18.13 -13.62 -21.56
CA VAL A 107 18.16 -13.20 -22.96
C VAL A 107 16.76 -12.78 -23.39
N PHE A 108 16.63 -11.60 -23.96
CA PHE A 108 15.38 -11.09 -24.51
C PHE A 108 15.27 -11.47 -25.99
N LEU A 109 14.29 -12.32 -26.31
CA LEU A 109 14.06 -12.85 -27.66
C LEU A 109 12.83 -12.21 -28.30
N ASP A 110 12.86 -12.05 -29.63
CA ASP A 110 11.66 -11.71 -30.39
C ASP A 110 10.66 -12.90 -30.37
N PRO A 111 9.39 -12.69 -30.01
CA PRO A 111 8.41 -13.78 -29.88
C PRO A 111 8.05 -14.47 -31.21
N TYR A 112 8.35 -13.86 -32.36
CA TYR A 112 7.98 -14.40 -33.67
C TYR A 112 9.08 -15.25 -34.31
N ASP A 113 10.34 -14.87 -34.15
CA ASP A 113 11.48 -15.51 -34.82
C ASP A 113 12.60 -16.00 -33.89
N SER A 114 12.46 -15.79 -32.58
CA SER A 114 13.43 -16.17 -31.54
C SER A 114 14.82 -15.52 -31.71
N SER A 115 14.92 -14.43 -32.46
CA SER A 115 16.15 -13.66 -32.57
C SER A 115 16.47 -12.92 -31.27
N VAL A 116 17.76 -12.81 -30.93
CA VAL A 116 18.21 -12.10 -29.72
C VAL A 116 18.11 -10.59 -29.93
N GLN A 117 17.19 -9.97 -29.19
CA GLN A 117 16.95 -8.52 -29.20
C GLN A 117 17.74 -7.78 -28.11
N GLY A 118 18.22 -8.51 -27.10
CA GLY A 118 19.07 -7.99 -26.04
C GLY A 118 19.15 -8.93 -24.85
N GLU A 119 19.57 -8.40 -23.71
CA GLU A 119 19.69 -9.09 -22.44
C GLU A 119 19.24 -8.17 -21.30
N TYR A 120 18.81 -8.74 -20.18
CA TYR A 120 18.58 -8.01 -18.95
C TYR A 120 19.05 -8.82 -17.75
N VAL A 121 19.55 -8.10 -16.75
CA VAL A 121 19.87 -8.64 -15.44
C VAL A 121 18.85 -8.10 -14.46
N MET A 122 18.24 -8.99 -13.68
CA MET A 122 17.38 -8.60 -12.57
C MET A 122 18.05 -8.93 -11.24
N GLU A 123 17.86 -8.05 -10.27
CA GLU A 123 18.25 -8.20 -8.86
C GLU A 123 17.05 -7.90 -7.99
N VAL A 124 16.79 -8.76 -7.02
CA VAL A 124 15.60 -8.73 -6.16
C VAL A 124 16.04 -8.58 -4.71
N THR A 125 15.37 -7.70 -3.98
CA THR A 125 15.48 -7.61 -2.52
C THR A 125 14.15 -8.05 -1.90
N PRO A 126 14.13 -9.16 -1.14
CA PRO A 126 12.93 -9.61 -0.44
C PRO A 126 12.40 -8.59 0.60
N PRO A 127 11.12 -8.67 0.97
CA PRO A 127 10.55 -7.84 2.03
C PRO A 127 11.18 -8.08 3.41
N SER A 128 11.24 -7.04 4.23
CA SER A 128 11.68 -7.07 5.62
C SER A 128 10.69 -6.35 6.54
N ALA A 129 10.92 -6.40 7.87
CA ALA A 129 10.08 -5.69 8.84
C ALA A 129 10.03 -4.16 8.63
N ASN A 130 11.07 -3.58 8.02
CA ASN A 130 11.16 -2.14 7.74
C ASN A 130 10.75 -1.78 6.30
N GLU A 131 10.92 -2.70 5.36
CA GLU A 131 10.57 -2.51 3.94
C GLU A 131 9.62 -3.65 3.50
N PRO A 132 8.29 -3.44 3.56
CA PRO A 132 7.32 -4.52 3.38
C PRO A 132 7.10 -4.93 1.92
N ASN A 133 7.74 -4.25 0.97
CA ASN A 133 7.59 -4.48 -0.47
C ASN A 133 8.82 -5.18 -1.04
N ILE A 134 8.64 -5.88 -2.15
CA ILE A 134 9.75 -6.49 -2.90
C ILE A 134 10.36 -5.40 -3.77
N THR A 135 11.66 -5.19 -3.66
CA THR A 135 12.37 -4.24 -4.52
C THR A 135 13.03 -4.98 -5.67
N VAL A 136 12.66 -4.63 -6.90
CA VAL A 136 13.15 -5.28 -8.12
C VAL A 136 13.89 -4.26 -8.95
N THR A 137 15.18 -4.50 -9.16
CA THR A 137 16.04 -3.66 -10.00
C THR A 137 16.41 -4.44 -11.25
N VAL A 138 16.07 -3.91 -12.42
CA VAL A 138 16.32 -4.55 -13.72
C VAL A 138 17.15 -3.65 -14.60
N THR A 139 18.28 -4.16 -15.09
CA THR A 139 19.14 -3.49 -16.07
C THR A 139 19.01 -4.17 -17.42
N GLY A 140 18.41 -3.49 -18.40
CA GLY A 140 18.28 -3.96 -19.77
C GLY A 140 19.37 -3.40 -20.69
N LYS A 141 19.85 -4.23 -21.62
CA LYS A 141 20.82 -3.89 -22.66
C LYS A 141 20.33 -4.40 -24.02
N SER A 142 20.17 -3.49 -24.98
CA SER A 142 19.78 -3.86 -26.34
C SER A 142 20.93 -4.51 -27.12
N ASN A 143 20.61 -5.44 -28.03
CA ASN A 143 21.58 -6.05 -28.95
C ASN A 143 21.89 -5.14 -30.16
N GLN A 144 21.99 -3.83 -29.93
CA GLN A 144 22.32 -2.83 -30.95
C GLN A 144 23.84 -2.60 -31.01
N PRO A 145 24.40 -2.09 -32.13
CA PRO A 145 25.84 -1.83 -32.26
C PRO A 145 26.39 -0.80 -31.26
N VAL A 146 25.51 0.04 -30.71
CA VAL A 146 25.84 1.03 -29.69
C VAL A 146 25.49 0.43 -28.33
N GLU A 147 26.49 0.20 -27.49
CA GLU A 147 26.27 -0.27 -26.13
C GLU A 147 25.63 0.84 -25.29
N GLN A 148 24.39 0.59 -24.88
CA GLN A 148 23.66 1.42 -23.94
C GLN A 148 22.83 0.50 -23.05
N SER A 149 22.86 0.76 -21.74
CA SER A 149 22.04 0.06 -20.76
C SER A 149 21.11 1.03 -20.04
N ARG A 150 20.01 0.50 -19.51
CA ARG A 150 19.01 1.26 -18.76
C ARG A 150 18.55 0.45 -17.57
N THR A 151 18.40 1.12 -16.43
CA THR A 151 18.05 0.47 -15.18
C THR A 151 16.74 1.03 -14.65
N VAL A 152 15.80 0.16 -14.35
CA VAL A 152 14.55 0.48 -13.67
C VAL A 152 14.53 -0.19 -12.32
N SER A 153 13.97 0.48 -11.32
CA SER A 153 13.75 -0.05 -9.99
C SER A 153 12.29 0.15 -9.61
N ALA A 154 11.66 -0.89 -9.11
CA ALA A 154 10.25 -0.88 -8.78
C ALA A 154 9.99 -1.59 -7.46
N HIS A 155 8.98 -1.11 -6.73
CA HIS A 155 8.44 -1.81 -5.56
C HIS A 155 7.23 -2.62 -6.01
N LEU A 156 7.29 -3.94 -5.81
CA LEU A 156 6.17 -4.85 -5.99
C LEU A 156 5.58 -5.20 -4.64
N GLY A 157 4.26 -5.23 -4.57
CA GLY A 157 3.56 -5.64 -3.36
C GLY A 157 2.14 -6.04 -3.65
N ARG A 158 1.51 -6.68 -2.67
CA ARG A 158 0.07 -6.85 -2.63
C ARG A 158 -0.51 -5.71 -1.79
N PRO A 159 -1.60 -5.06 -2.20
CA PRO A 159 -2.26 -4.09 -1.34
C PRO A 159 -2.58 -4.72 0.02
N ALA A 160 -2.35 -4.00 1.11
CA ALA A 160 -2.62 -4.49 2.46
C ALA A 160 -4.12 -4.33 2.81
N PHE A 161 -4.60 -5.10 3.79
CA PHE A 161 -5.89 -4.79 4.43
C PHE A 161 -5.92 -3.36 4.99
N SER A 162 -4.76 -2.82 5.34
CA SER A 162 -4.57 -1.44 5.81
C SER A 162 -4.63 -0.38 4.72
N GLU A 163 -4.96 -0.72 3.47
CA GLU A 163 -5.27 0.27 2.43
C GLU A 163 -6.65 0.92 2.67
N TYR A 164 -7.56 0.22 3.35
CA TYR A 164 -8.93 0.67 3.54
C TYR A 164 -9.06 1.40 4.87
N LEU A 165 -9.67 2.60 4.84
CA LEU A 165 -10.19 3.20 6.07
C LEU A 165 -11.19 2.27 6.74
N LEU A 166 -12.08 1.71 5.93
CA LEU A 166 -13.10 0.76 6.35
C LEU A 166 -13.26 -0.35 5.30
N LEU A 167 -13.02 -1.59 5.72
CA LEU A 167 -13.28 -2.78 4.92
C LEU A 167 -14.21 -3.73 5.70
N THR A 168 -15.28 -4.18 5.07
CA THR A 168 -16.20 -5.13 5.70
C THR A 168 -16.75 -6.18 4.73
N ASN A 169 -17.11 -7.35 5.25
CA ASN A 169 -17.80 -8.37 4.45
C ASN A 169 -19.33 -8.16 4.45
N GLU A 170 -19.87 -7.48 5.47
CA GLU A 170 -21.31 -7.22 5.64
C GLU A 170 -21.73 -5.83 5.16
N GLU A 171 -23.04 -5.54 5.20
CA GLU A 171 -23.53 -4.21 4.87
C GLU A 171 -23.13 -3.20 5.96
N VAL A 172 -22.87 -1.96 5.56
CA VAL A 172 -22.52 -0.89 6.50
C VAL A 172 -23.21 0.42 6.14
N TRP A 173 -23.49 1.20 7.17
CA TRP A 173 -24.03 2.54 7.05
C TRP A 173 -23.02 3.57 7.56
N ILE A 174 -22.73 4.56 6.72
CA ILE A 174 -21.84 5.67 7.00
C ILE A 174 -22.71 6.93 7.04
N GLY A 175 -23.20 7.24 8.24
CA GLY A 175 -24.04 8.39 8.53
C GLY A 175 -23.26 9.65 8.94
N GLY A 176 -24.01 10.66 9.34
CA GLY A 176 -23.49 11.99 9.67
C GLY A 176 -23.95 13.05 8.68
N PRO A 177 -23.71 14.34 8.99
CA PRO A 177 -24.17 15.43 8.15
C PRO A 177 -23.51 15.39 6.76
N LEU A 178 -24.16 15.99 5.76
CA LEU A 178 -23.70 15.95 4.37
C LEU A 178 -22.29 16.52 4.16
N ASP A 179 -21.85 17.44 5.02
CA ASP A 179 -20.55 18.12 5.01
C ASP A 179 -19.48 17.39 5.87
N ARG A 180 -19.80 16.22 6.42
CA ARG A 180 -18.81 15.38 7.12
C ARG A 180 -17.79 14.86 6.12
N VAL A 181 -16.51 15.17 6.28
CA VAL A 181 -15.48 14.58 5.42
C VAL A 181 -15.24 13.10 5.79
N TRP A 182 -15.25 12.22 4.79
CA TRP A 182 -14.89 10.81 4.92
C TRP A 182 -13.54 10.54 4.28
N HIS A 183 -12.54 10.30 5.14
CA HIS A 183 -11.12 10.37 4.81
C HIS A 183 -10.51 9.02 4.41
N GLY A 184 -11.02 8.32 3.39
CA GLY A 184 -10.27 7.18 2.84
C GLY A 184 -11.09 6.09 2.16
N LYS A 185 -10.34 5.18 1.51
CA LYS A 185 -10.90 4.08 0.71
C LYS A 185 -11.79 3.18 1.57
N THR A 186 -12.97 2.87 1.06
CA THR A 186 -13.96 2.05 1.78
C THR A 186 -14.46 0.91 0.90
N HIS A 187 -14.62 -0.28 1.47
CA HIS A 187 -15.15 -1.42 0.73
C HIS A 187 -16.10 -2.28 1.56
N SER A 188 -17.20 -2.73 0.94
CA SER A 188 -18.07 -3.77 1.48
C SER A 188 -18.30 -4.88 0.46
N ASN A 189 -18.23 -6.15 0.89
CA ASN A 189 -18.65 -7.27 0.04
C ASN A 189 -20.17 -7.41 -0.10
N THR A 190 -20.96 -6.68 0.69
CA THR A 190 -22.42 -6.82 0.72
C THR A 190 -23.14 -5.54 0.28
N GLY A 191 -22.82 -4.38 0.86
CA GLY A 191 -23.52 -3.13 0.55
C GLY A 191 -23.10 -1.94 1.42
N ILE A 192 -23.19 -0.74 0.87
CA ILE A 192 -22.86 0.51 1.57
C ILE A 192 -23.99 1.51 1.41
N CYS A 193 -24.53 1.99 2.53
CA CYS A 193 -25.33 3.21 2.57
C CYS A 193 -24.42 4.35 3.08
N ILE A 194 -24.12 5.34 2.24
CA ILE A 194 -23.27 6.47 2.59
C ILE A 194 -24.02 7.78 2.40
N ASP A 195 -24.27 8.47 3.51
CA ASP A 195 -25.11 9.68 3.56
C ASP A 195 -24.28 10.99 3.63
N THR A 196 -22.95 10.88 3.58
CA THR A 196 -22.05 12.03 3.45
C THR A 196 -21.66 12.31 2.00
N ALA A 197 -21.55 13.60 1.65
CA ALA A 197 -21.19 14.07 0.32
C ALA A 197 -19.70 14.41 0.16
N ASP A 198 -18.88 14.51 1.20
CA ASP A 198 -17.46 14.88 1.09
C ASP A 198 -16.55 13.65 1.25
N LEU A 199 -16.15 13.04 0.12
CA LEU A 199 -15.32 11.83 0.09
C LEU A 199 -13.92 12.16 -0.44
N THR A 200 -12.89 11.63 0.20
CA THR A 200 -11.49 11.83 -0.28
C THR A 200 -10.98 10.69 -1.16
N ASP A 201 -11.70 9.56 -1.23
CA ASP A 201 -11.26 8.35 -1.92
C ASP A 201 -12.45 7.46 -2.33
N LEU A 202 -12.16 6.32 -2.98
CA LEU A 202 -13.13 5.37 -3.51
C LEU A 202 -13.99 4.71 -2.44
N VAL A 203 -15.27 4.54 -2.75
CA VAL A 203 -16.23 3.76 -1.98
C VAL A 203 -16.73 2.63 -2.86
N CYS A 204 -16.30 1.42 -2.54
CA CYS A 204 -16.45 0.25 -3.38
C CYS A 204 -17.43 -0.77 -2.79
N CYS A 205 -18.19 -1.44 -3.64
CA CYS A 205 -18.98 -2.60 -3.23
C CYS A 205 -18.83 -3.76 -4.20
N ALA A 206 -18.71 -4.98 -3.65
CA ALA A 206 -18.61 -6.17 -4.48
C ALA A 206 -19.90 -6.50 -5.24
N ARG A 207 -21.05 -6.13 -4.67
CA ARG A 207 -22.36 -6.43 -5.26
C ARG A 207 -22.84 -5.29 -6.14
N GLN A 208 -23.49 -5.64 -7.25
CA GLN A 208 -24.21 -4.66 -8.06
C GLN A 208 -25.41 -4.11 -7.30
N THR A 209 -26.16 -5.00 -6.63
CA THR A 209 -27.33 -4.68 -5.81
C THR A 209 -27.41 -5.62 -4.59
N TYR A 210 -28.08 -5.18 -3.54
CA TYR A 210 -28.35 -5.99 -2.35
C TYR A 210 -29.68 -5.62 -1.70
N VAL A 211 -30.24 -6.54 -0.90
CA VAL A 211 -31.37 -6.25 -0.02
C VAL A 211 -30.81 -5.85 1.33
N SER A 212 -31.05 -4.60 1.76
CA SER A 212 -30.52 -4.13 3.05
C SER A 212 -31.27 -4.78 4.20
N SER A 213 -30.52 -5.39 5.12
CA SER A 213 -31.03 -5.90 6.39
C SER A 213 -31.33 -4.79 7.40
N MET A 214 -30.70 -3.62 7.28
CA MET A 214 -30.92 -2.44 8.12
C MET A 214 -32.10 -1.59 7.69
N PHE A 215 -32.23 -1.35 6.39
CA PHE A 215 -33.17 -0.37 5.84
C PHE A 215 -34.30 -1.00 5.02
N GLY A 216 -34.20 -2.30 4.72
CA GLY A 216 -35.10 -2.98 3.81
C GLY A 216 -34.97 -2.50 2.36
N GLY A 217 -35.70 -3.16 1.47
CA GLY A 217 -35.69 -2.82 0.04
C GLY A 217 -34.42 -3.28 -0.69
N SER A 218 -34.47 -3.23 -2.02
CA SER A 218 -33.33 -3.50 -2.89
C SER A 218 -32.66 -2.19 -3.26
N HIS A 219 -31.35 -2.13 -3.05
CA HIS A 219 -30.53 -0.97 -3.36
C HIS A 219 -29.33 -1.37 -4.21
N ASP A 220 -28.72 -0.38 -4.86
CA ASP A 220 -27.41 -0.51 -5.50
C ASP A 220 -26.33 -0.84 -4.46
N GLY A 221 -25.19 -1.41 -4.90
CA GLY A 221 -24.08 -1.78 -4.03
C GLY A 221 -23.58 -0.61 -3.15
N VAL A 222 -23.57 0.60 -3.72
CA VAL A 222 -23.37 1.85 -2.96
C VAL A 222 -24.53 2.79 -3.26
N TRP A 223 -25.17 3.29 -2.21
CA TRP A 223 -26.30 4.21 -2.31
C TRP A 223 -26.34 5.19 -1.14
N SER A 224 -27.25 6.16 -1.20
CA SER A 224 -27.48 7.15 -0.13
C SER A 224 -28.98 7.40 0.01
N GLY A 225 -29.43 7.84 1.18
CA GLY A 225 -30.79 8.31 1.37
C GLY A 225 -31.49 7.72 2.59
N TRP A 226 -30.72 7.30 3.60
CA TRP A 226 -31.29 6.95 4.89
C TRP A 226 -31.52 8.19 5.75
N GLU A 227 -30.44 8.85 6.21
CA GLU A 227 -30.54 10.14 6.91
C GLU A 227 -30.48 11.31 5.93
N HIS A 228 -29.58 11.22 4.95
CA HIS A 228 -29.36 12.25 3.95
C HIS A 228 -29.14 11.66 2.57
N THR A 229 -29.62 12.35 1.54
CA THR A 229 -29.41 11.93 0.16
C THR A 229 -28.27 12.72 -0.44
N VAL A 230 -27.18 12.04 -0.81
CA VAL A 230 -26.09 12.64 -1.59
C VAL A 230 -26.65 13.01 -2.98
N PRO A 231 -26.64 14.29 -3.39
CA PRO A 231 -27.22 14.71 -4.67
C PRO A 231 -26.60 13.98 -5.86
N LEU A 232 -27.38 13.71 -6.91
CA LEU A 232 -26.87 13.08 -8.14
C LEU A 232 -25.79 13.92 -8.85
N SER A 233 -25.78 15.24 -8.61
CA SER A 233 -24.78 16.17 -9.14
C SER A 233 -23.51 16.23 -8.27
N SER A 234 -23.47 15.55 -7.12
CA SER A 234 -22.29 15.57 -6.26
C SER A 234 -21.11 14.88 -6.95
N PRO A 235 -19.91 15.50 -7.00
CA PRO A 235 -18.71 14.86 -7.53
C PRO A 235 -18.41 13.52 -6.86
N SER A 236 -18.76 13.36 -5.59
CA SER A 236 -18.52 12.16 -4.80
C SER A 236 -19.20 10.90 -5.36
N ARG A 237 -20.26 11.06 -6.17
CA ARG A 237 -20.87 9.95 -6.91
C ARG A 237 -19.89 9.28 -7.89
N SER A 238 -18.88 9.98 -8.39
CA SER A 238 -17.86 9.37 -9.28
C SER A 238 -16.86 8.49 -8.52
N LEU A 239 -16.82 8.58 -7.20
CA LEU A 239 -15.98 7.74 -6.33
C LEU A 239 -16.68 6.44 -5.93
N TRP A 240 -17.97 6.29 -6.26
CA TRP A 240 -18.71 5.07 -5.98
C TRP A 240 -18.47 4.04 -7.07
N GLN A 241 -17.94 2.87 -6.70
CA GLN A 241 -17.61 1.80 -7.65
C GLN A 241 -18.27 0.48 -7.25
N PHE A 242 -19.17 -0.01 -8.08
CA PHE A 242 -19.82 -1.30 -7.89
C PHE A 242 -20.37 -1.79 -9.24
N PRO A 243 -20.26 -3.09 -9.55
CA PRO A 243 -19.65 -4.14 -8.74
C PRO A 243 -18.12 -4.16 -8.94
N VAL A 244 -17.39 -4.49 -7.88
CA VAL A 244 -15.95 -4.78 -7.92
C VAL A 244 -15.67 -6.20 -7.38
N PRO A 245 -14.46 -6.77 -7.54
CA PRO A 245 -14.13 -8.03 -6.89
C PRO A 245 -14.30 -7.97 -5.36
N ALA A 246 -14.77 -9.07 -4.76
CA ALA A 246 -14.87 -9.19 -3.31
C ALA A 246 -13.49 -9.36 -2.67
N VAL A 247 -13.34 -8.86 -1.45
CA VAL A 247 -12.13 -9.05 -0.63
C VAL A 247 -12.35 -10.24 0.29
N ASP A 248 -11.49 -11.26 0.19
CA ASP A 248 -11.62 -12.48 0.99
C ASP A 248 -10.94 -12.34 2.36
N PHE A 249 -11.72 -12.28 3.44
CA PHE A 249 -11.21 -12.30 4.82
C PHE A 249 -10.60 -13.67 5.21
N GLY A 250 -10.91 -14.73 4.46
CA GLY A 250 -10.36 -16.06 4.66
C GLY A 250 -8.84 -16.13 4.46
N THR A 251 -8.24 -15.22 3.69
CA THR A 251 -6.80 -15.18 3.44
C THR A 251 -5.96 -14.97 4.71
N VAL A 252 -6.51 -14.26 5.70
CA VAL A 252 -5.87 -14.02 7.00
C VAL A 252 -5.63 -15.34 7.77
N THR A 253 -6.36 -16.42 7.44
CA THR A 253 -6.21 -17.75 8.07
C THR A 253 -4.80 -18.30 7.90
N SER A 254 -4.22 -18.16 6.70
CA SER A 254 -2.84 -18.57 6.43
C SER A 254 -1.82 -17.63 7.06
N ASP A 255 -2.15 -16.35 7.20
CA ASP A 255 -1.26 -15.38 7.84
C ASP A 255 -1.04 -15.70 9.33
N PHE A 256 -2.02 -16.24 10.05
CA PHE A 256 -1.81 -16.62 11.46
C PHE A 256 -0.70 -17.67 11.63
N ALA A 257 -0.61 -18.66 10.74
CA ALA A 257 0.48 -19.64 10.77
C ALA A 257 1.84 -18.96 10.59
N ARG A 258 1.96 -18.11 9.58
CA ARG A 258 3.17 -17.35 9.26
C ARG A 258 3.58 -16.41 10.41
N LEU A 259 2.63 -15.68 10.99
CA LEU A 259 2.88 -14.77 12.11
C LEU A 259 3.31 -15.53 13.38
N GLY A 260 2.78 -16.74 13.59
CA GLY A 260 3.19 -17.62 14.68
C GLY A 260 4.64 -18.13 14.52
N GLU A 261 5.10 -18.35 13.28
CA GLU A 261 6.47 -18.77 12.96
C GLU A 261 7.49 -17.63 13.09
N LEU A 262 7.10 -16.39 12.74
CA LEU A 262 7.89 -15.17 12.91
C LEU A 262 8.02 -14.77 14.39
N ALA A 263 6.98 -15.02 15.19
CA ALA A 263 7.02 -14.75 16.63
C ALA A 263 7.93 -15.76 17.36
N GLN A 264 9.23 -15.52 17.37
CA GLN A 264 10.21 -16.35 18.08
C GLN A 264 10.73 -15.65 19.34
N GLY A 265 10.82 -16.41 20.43
CA GLY A 265 11.41 -15.94 21.69
C GLY A 265 10.44 -15.79 22.86
N THR A 266 11.02 -15.52 24.03
CA THR A 266 10.26 -15.37 25.29
C THR A 266 9.58 -14.01 25.33
N GLY A 267 8.27 -13.99 25.61
CA GLY A 267 7.47 -12.76 25.61
C GLY A 267 6.93 -12.37 24.23
N VAL A 268 7.32 -13.08 23.17
CA VAL A 268 6.93 -12.78 21.79
C VAL A 268 5.79 -13.70 21.31
N ASN A 269 5.92 -15.01 21.55
CA ASN A 269 4.87 -16.00 21.29
C ASN A 269 4.21 -16.41 22.62
N LEU A 270 3.08 -15.79 22.93
CA LEU A 270 2.40 -15.97 24.19
C LEU A 270 1.48 -17.20 24.12
N PRO A 271 1.66 -18.19 25.01
CA PRO A 271 0.88 -19.43 24.98
C PRO A 271 -0.54 -19.19 25.50
N TYR A 272 -1.46 -20.14 25.30
CA TYR A 272 -2.77 -20.09 25.95
C TYR A 272 -2.63 -20.01 27.49
N SER A 273 -3.46 -19.20 28.14
CA SER A 273 -3.33 -18.83 29.56
C SER A 273 -3.93 -19.86 30.52
N THR A 274 -4.79 -20.76 30.05
CA THR A 274 -5.55 -21.71 30.87
C THR A 274 -5.11 -23.18 30.68
N ALA A 275 -5.15 -23.94 31.78
CA ALA A 275 -4.95 -25.40 31.72
C ALA A 275 -6.13 -26.13 31.03
N GLY A 276 -7.36 -25.63 31.21
CA GLY A 276 -8.60 -26.17 30.64
C GLY A 276 -8.97 -25.62 29.25
N PRO A 277 -10.24 -25.77 28.82
CA PRO A 277 -10.75 -25.13 27.61
C PRO A 277 -10.56 -23.61 27.61
N HIS A 278 -10.69 -23.01 26.44
CA HIS A 278 -10.64 -21.56 26.27
C HIS A 278 -11.62 -20.85 27.22
N ASN A 279 -11.17 -19.75 27.82
CA ASN A 279 -12.01 -18.92 28.67
C ASN A 279 -11.96 -17.49 28.14
N GLU A 280 -13.11 -16.98 27.73
CA GLU A 280 -13.27 -15.65 27.13
C GLU A 280 -12.82 -14.49 28.04
N ARG A 281 -12.62 -14.76 29.34
CA ARG A 281 -12.22 -13.77 30.35
C ARG A 281 -10.76 -13.88 30.77
N ARG A 282 -9.96 -14.66 30.05
CA ARG A 282 -8.56 -14.93 30.37
C ARG A 282 -7.70 -14.78 29.13
N GLY A 283 -6.42 -14.56 29.36
CA GLY A 283 -5.44 -14.37 28.30
C GLY A 283 -4.29 -13.51 28.80
N TRP A 284 -3.89 -12.55 27.97
CA TRP A 284 -2.71 -11.72 28.21
C TRP A 284 -3.04 -10.25 28.17
N TYR A 285 -2.39 -9.47 29.01
CA TYR A 285 -2.44 -8.02 28.93
C TYR A 285 -1.08 -7.54 28.44
N ILE A 286 -1.08 -6.78 27.34
CA ILE A 286 0.10 -6.18 26.72
C ILE A 286 -0.04 -4.67 26.83
N GLN A 287 0.89 -4.05 27.56
CA GLN A 287 1.03 -2.60 27.57
C GLN A 287 2.18 -2.21 26.67
N LEU A 288 1.88 -1.56 25.55
CA LEU A 288 2.89 -0.95 24.69
C LEU A 288 3.43 0.32 25.37
N LEU A 289 4.74 0.49 25.31
CA LEU A 289 5.48 1.57 25.98
C LEU A 289 6.26 2.39 24.95
N PRO A 290 6.59 3.66 25.27
CA PRO A 290 7.48 4.46 24.43
C PRO A 290 8.86 3.80 24.23
N ASN A 291 9.53 4.17 23.13
CA ASN A 291 10.85 3.66 22.73
C ASN A 291 10.86 2.15 22.46
N GLU A 292 9.88 1.64 21.69
CA GLU A 292 9.87 0.26 21.18
C GLU A 292 9.94 -0.79 22.29
N LYS A 293 9.18 -0.59 23.37
CA LYS A 293 9.11 -1.51 24.51
C LYS A 293 7.68 -1.93 24.81
N TYR A 294 7.52 -3.07 25.48
CA TYR A 294 6.22 -3.51 25.99
C TYR A 294 6.34 -4.29 27.29
N GLN A 295 5.25 -4.38 28.04
CA GLN A 295 5.13 -5.19 29.25
C GLN A 295 3.99 -6.17 29.14
N ILE A 296 4.14 -7.31 29.83
CA ILE A 296 3.20 -8.43 29.75
C ILE A 296 2.72 -8.79 31.15
N ARG A 297 1.41 -9.02 31.28
CA ARG A 297 0.78 -9.60 32.46
C ARG A 297 -0.19 -10.70 32.05
N ARG A 298 -0.46 -11.65 32.95
CA ARG A 298 -1.49 -12.67 32.73
C ARG A 298 -2.84 -12.16 33.23
N VAL A 299 -3.86 -12.15 32.37
CA VAL A 299 -5.23 -11.82 32.77
C VAL A 299 -5.86 -13.02 33.45
N THR A 300 -6.38 -12.81 34.66
CA THR A 300 -6.97 -13.86 35.49
C THR A 300 -8.49 -13.89 35.41
N ASP A 301 -9.10 -12.73 35.18
CA ASP A 301 -10.53 -12.55 34.94
C ASP A 301 -10.79 -11.17 34.33
N GLU A 302 -11.83 -11.09 33.51
CA GLU A 302 -12.45 -9.87 33.03
C GLU A 302 -13.92 -9.89 33.46
N TYR A 303 -14.36 -8.79 34.05
CA TYR A 303 -15.75 -8.62 34.42
C TYR A 303 -16.33 -7.43 33.69
N GLU A 304 -17.44 -7.66 32.99
CA GLU A 304 -18.28 -6.62 32.42
C GLU A 304 -19.73 -6.89 32.80
N SER A 305 -20.44 -5.87 33.26
CA SER A 305 -21.85 -6.05 33.53
C SER A 305 -22.68 -4.78 33.40
N ARG A 306 -23.95 -5.02 33.09
CA ARG A 306 -25.03 -4.05 33.24
C ARG A 306 -25.55 -4.14 34.67
N ASN A 307 -25.28 -3.13 35.50
CA ASN A 307 -25.77 -3.09 36.87
C ASN A 307 -27.14 -2.37 36.96
N TYR A 308 -28.21 -3.16 37.02
CA TYR A 308 -29.58 -2.68 37.14
C TYR A 308 -29.88 -2.01 38.49
N SER A 309 -29.15 -2.36 39.56
CA SER A 309 -29.43 -1.87 40.93
C SER A 309 -28.96 -0.44 41.20
N HIS A 310 -28.12 0.12 40.34
CA HIS A 310 -27.53 1.46 40.48
C HIS A 310 -27.90 2.41 39.33
N GLY A 311 -29.09 2.23 38.75
CA GLY A 311 -29.61 3.12 37.69
C GLY A 311 -28.89 2.96 36.35
N SER A 312 -28.73 1.71 35.86
CA SER A 312 -28.10 1.38 34.57
C SER A 312 -26.63 1.79 34.46
N ARG A 313 -25.84 1.61 35.54
CA ARG A 313 -24.39 1.72 35.43
C ARG A 313 -23.88 0.50 34.66
N VAL A 314 -23.26 0.74 33.52
CA VAL A 314 -22.48 -0.28 32.83
C VAL A 314 -21.01 0.03 33.05
N GLY A 315 -20.25 -1.01 33.35
CA GLY A 315 -18.82 -0.93 33.58
C GLY A 315 -18.24 -2.31 33.81
N GLY A 316 -17.02 -2.33 34.29
CA GLY A 316 -16.25 -3.54 34.38
C GLY A 316 -14.85 -3.30 34.92
N TYR A 317 -14.08 -4.36 35.04
CA TYR A 317 -12.70 -4.31 35.45
C TYR A 317 -11.95 -5.51 34.91
N LEU A 318 -10.63 -5.36 34.88
CA LEU A 318 -9.69 -6.41 34.53
C LEU A 318 -8.87 -6.78 35.76
N THR A 319 -8.72 -8.07 36.04
CA THR A 319 -7.73 -8.55 37.02
C THR A 319 -6.62 -9.30 36.33
N TYR A 320 -5.39 -9.04 36.76
CA TYR A 320 -4.19 -9.66 36.21
C TYR A 320 -3.15 -9.93 37.29
N GLU A 321 -2.21 -10.79 36.97
CA GLU A 321 -1.10 -11.18 37.84
C GLU A 321 0.22 -11.25 37.06
N SER A 322 1.32 -11.49 37.77
CA SER A 322 2.62 -11.72 37.15
C SER A 322 2.54 -12.93 36.20
N PRO A 323 3.14 -12.82 35.00
CA PRO A 323 3.15 -13.93 34.06
C PRO A 323 3.95 -15.11 34.61
N PRO A 324 3.62 -16.35 34.21
CA PRO A 324 4.38 -17.52 34.60
C PRO A 324 5.74 -17.57 33.87
N SER A 325 6.76 -18.07 34.57
CA SER A 325 8.08 -18.38 33.99
C SER A 325 7.94 -19.24 32.72
N PRO A 326 8.70 -18.98 31.65
CA PRO A 326 9.84 -18.05 31.56
C PRO A 326 9.49 -16.58 31.28
N ILE A 327 8.20 -16.25 31.10
CA ILE A 327 7.77 -14.86 30.87
C ILE A 327 7.84 -14.10 32.20
N SER A 328 8.31 -12.86 32.15
CA SER A 328 8.46 -11.97 33.30
C SER A 328 7.60 -10.72 33.11
N SER A 329 7.33 -9.99 34.19
CA SER A 329 6.63 -8.70 34.13
C SER A 329 7.55 -7.52 33.77
N GLY A 330 8.81 -7.79 33.42
CA GLY A 330 9.75 -6.77 32.95
C GLY A 330 9.36 -6.19 31.59
N ALA A 331 10.01 -5.10 31.22
CA ALA A 331 9.87 -4.54 29.88
C ALA A 331 10.69 -5.36 28.88
N TYR A 332 10.07 -5.68 27.75
CA TYR A 332 10.67 -6.32 26.59
C TYR A 332 10.89 -5.27 25.50
N ASP A 333 11.95 -5.42 24.72
CA ASP A 333 12.12 -4.70 23.46
C ASP A 333 11.19 -5.29 22.41
N TYR A 334 10.72 -4.47 21.45
CA TYR A 334 9.99 -4.97 20.29
C TYR A 334 10.81 -6.08 19.60
N PRO A 335 10.16 -7.17 19.18
CA PRO A 335 10.84 -8.25 18.48
C PRO A 335 11.43 -7.75 17.15
N GLU A 336 12.51 -8.37 16.68
CA GLU A 336 13.21 -7.98 15.44
C GLU A 336 12.28 -8.00 14.22
N ASP A 337 11.43 -9.02 14.09
CA ASP A 337 10.41 -9.12 13.05
C ASP A 337 9.20 -8.20 13.31
N GLY A 338 9.12 -7.53 14.45
CA GLY A 338 8.02 -6.65 14.81
C GLY A 338 6.67 -7.36 15.02
N VAL A 339 6.66 -8.69 15.26
CA VAL A 339 5.44 -9.48 15.47
C VAL A 339 5.38 -10.07 16.88
N ILE A 340 4.27 -9.83 17.58
CA ILE A 340 3.87 -10.56 18.78
C ILE A 340 2.69 -11.45 18.41
N TYR A 341 2.78 -12.75 18.72
CA TYR A 341 1.70 -13.71 18.50
C TYR A 341 1.12 -14.19 19.83
N VAL A 342 -0.20 -14.15 19.97
CA VAL A 342 -0.92 -14.52 21.18
C VAL A 342 -1.89 -15.65 20.90
N ASN A 343 -1.67 -16.80 21.54
CA ASN A 343 -2.50 -18.00 21.40
C ASN A 343 -3.78 -17.98 22.26
N ASP A 344 -4.21 -16.78 22.68
CA ASP A 344 -5.33 -16.53 23.58
C ASP A 344 -5.88 -15.11 23.34
N HIS A 345 -6.91 -14.71 24.07
CA HIS A 345 -7.35 -13.31 24.11
C HIS A 345 -6.23 -12.39 24.60
N VAL A 346 -6.23 -11.16 24.10
CA VAL A 346 -5.26 -10.15 24.53
C VAL A 346 -5.92 -8.79 24.77
N TRP A 347 -5.56 -8.16 25.88
CA TRP A 347 -5.95 -6.79 26.24
C TRP A 347 -4.77 -5.87 25.97
N VAL A 348 -4.98 -4.80 25.20
CA VAL A 348 -3.92 -3.93 24.69
C VAL A 348 -4.21 -2.46 24.96
N GLU A 349 -3.16 -1.72 25.33
CA GLU A 349 -3.13 -0.26 25.39
C GLU A 349 -1.70 0.25 25.25
N GLY A 350 -1.53 1.56 25.00
CA GLY A 350 -0.22 2.20 25.00
C GLY A 350 -0.26 3.60 24.41
N THR A 351 0.45 4.54 25.03
CA THR A 351 0.46 5.95 24.59
C THR A 351 1.86 6.40 24.22
N ASN A 352 1.97 7.34 23.30
CA ASN A 352 3.24 7.89 22.82
C ASN A 352 4.18 6.78 22.28
N LEU A 353 3.60 5.94 21.40
CA LEU A 353 4.24 4.75 20.85
C LEU A 353 5.26 5.11 19.77
N HIS A 354 6.33 4.34 19.69
CA HIS A 354 7.41 4.50 18.72
C HIS A 354 7.62 3.18 17.97
N GLY A 355 8.15 3.27 16.75
CA GLY A 355 8.45 2.12 15.92
C GLY A 355 7.20 1.37 15.47
N ARG A 356 7.41 0.18 14.94
CA ARG A 356 6.39 -0.56 14.19
C ARG A 356 6.20 -1.93 14.80
N ILE A 357 4.94 -2.32 15.03
CA ILE A 357 4.61 -3.59 15.67
C ILE A 357 3.26 -4.13 15.21
N THR A 358 3.17 -5.45 15.09
CA THR A 358 1.95 -6.20 14.82
C THR A 358 1.68 -7.17 15.96
N ILE A 359 0.48 -7.12 16.54
CA ILE A 359 0.00 -8.07 17.53
C ILE A 359 -1.11 -8.91 16.90
N ALA A 360 -0.87 -10.20 16.78
CA ALA A 360 -1.83 -11.15 16.25
C ALA A 360 -2.36 -12.05 17.37
N SER A 361 -3.68 -12.22 17.45
CA SER A 361 -4.34 -13.13 18.39
C SER A 361 -5.14 -14.16 17.62
N SER A 362 -4.74 -15.43 17.75
CA SER A 362 -5.46 -16.55 17.14
C SER A 362 -5.26 -17.84 17.93
N GLY A 363 -6.36 -18.53 18.22
CA GLY A 363 -6.36 -19.85 18.83
C GLY A 363 -6.19 -20.98 17.81
N GLN A 364 -6.16 -20.69 16.50
CA GLN A 364 -6.18 -21.70 15.44
C GLN A 364 -5.04 -22.72 15.51
N LEU A 365 -3.85 -22.29 15.93
CA LEU A 365 -2.64 -23.14 16.02
C LEU A 365 -2.57 -23.92 17.34
N ASN A 366 -3.54 -23.75 18.23
CA ASN A 366 -3.55 -24.43 19.52
C ASN A 366 -3.83 -25.93 19.39
N PRO A 367 -3.44 -26.73 20.41
CA PRO A 367 -3.81 -28.13 20.47
C PRO A 367 -5.33 -28.36 20.43
N PRO A 368 -5.79 -29.55 20.00
CA PRO A 368 -7.21 -29.90 20.00
C PRO A 368 -7.89 -29.61 21.35
N GLY A 369 -9.06 -28.96 21.30
CA GLY A 369 -9.80 -28.51 22.49
C GLY A 369 -9.46 -27.11 22.98
N LYS A 370 -8.49 -26.42 22.34
CA LYS A 370 -8.09 -25.03 22.63
C LYS A 370 -8.12 -24.12 21.40
N THR A 371 -8.74 -24.57 20.31
CA THR A 371 -8.77 -23.90 19.00
C THR A 371 -9.90 -22.87 18.85
N ALA A 372 -10.44 -22.38 19.97
CA ALA A 372 -11.49 -21.36 19.92
C ALA A 372 -10.92 -20.05 19.35
N ALA A 373 -11.72 -19.33 18.57
CA ALA A 373 -11.29 -18.07 17.98
C ALA A 373 -11.13 -17.00 19.06
N THR A 374 -9.97 -16.36 19.09
CA THR A 374 -9.57 -15.37 20.11
C THR A 374 -9.83 -13.95 19.63
N SER A 375 -9.96 -13.02 20.58
CA SER A 375 -10.24 -11.60 20.34
C SER A 375 -9.11 -10.72 20.90
N ILE A 376 -8.97 -9.52 20.33
CA ILE A 376 -8.16 -8.45 20.91
C ILE A 376 -9.11 -7.42 21.54
N HIS A 377 -8.81 -7.01 22.77
CA HIS A 377 -9.56 -6.03 23.55
C HIS A 377 -8.71 -4.76 23.68
N ILE A 378 -9.14 -3.65 23.09
CA ILE A 378 -8.47 -2.35 23.19
C ILE A 378 -8.99 -1.69 24.46
N VAL A 379 -8.20 -1.78 25.54
CA VAL A 379 -8.64 -1.34 26.86
C VAL A 379 -8.40 0.13 27.13
N GLY A 380 -7.51 0.78 26.39
CA GLY A 380 -7.12 2.18 26.61
C GLY A 380 -6.66 2.82 25.30
N ASP A 381 -6.14 4.04 25.42
CA ASP A 381 -5.61 4.76 24.25
C ASP A 381 -4.48 3.94 23.58
N LEU A 382 -4.47 3.99 22.25
CA LEU A 382 -3.35 3.60 21.39
C LEU A 382 -2.95 4.83 20.61
N SER A 383 -1.86 5.52 20.99
CA SER A 383 -1.49 6.78 20.33
C SER A 383 -0.04 6.79 19.85
N TYR A 384 0.15 7.20 18.60
CA TYR A 384 1.48 7.34 18.00
C TYR A 384 2.20 8.55 18.58
N SER A 385 3.52 8.45 18.71
CA SER A 385 4.33 9.61 19.07
C SER A 385 4.33 10.67 17.97
N GLN A 386 4.24 10.24 16.70
CA GLN A 386 4.13 11.07 15.49
C GLN A 386 3.28 10.37 14.43
N LYS A 387 2.55 11.14 13.61
CA LYS A 387 1.74 10.65 12.48
C LYS A 387 2.45 10.94 11.14
N ASP A 388 3.72 10.53 11.04
CA ASP A 388 4.63 10.77 9.91
C ASP A 388 5.10 9.48 9.19
N GLY A 389 4.51 8.34 9.54
CA GLY A 389 4.83 7.02 8.99
C GLY A 389 5.95 6.28 9.72
N SER A 390 6.59 6.88 10.73
CA SER A 390 7.61 6.20 11.55
C SER A 390 7.03 5.22 12.57
N VAL A 391 5.74 5.36 12.90
CA VAL A 391 5.03 4.53 13.88
C VAL A 391 3.89 3.80 13.19
N ALA A 392 3.73 2.51 13.49
CA ALA A 392 2.61 1.71 12.99
C ALA A 392 2.26 0.60 13.98
N VAL A 393 1.00 0.53 14.41
CA VAL A 393 0.48 -0.54 15.26
C VAL A 393 -0.56 -1.33 14.48
N GLY A 394 -0.30 -2.62 14.27
CA GLY A 394 -1.22 -3.57 13.65
C GLY A 394 -1.85 -4.48 14.68
N LEU A 395 -3.17 -4.63 14.68
CA LEU A 395 -3.90 -5.58 15.53
C LEU A 395 -4.71 -6.55 14.66
N ILE A 396 -4.45 -7.84 14.77
CA ILE A 396 -5.07 -8.89 13.96
C ILE A 396 -5.72 -9.91 14.88
N ALA A 397 -7.05 -9.89 14.98
CA ALA A 397 -7.81 -10.85 15.76
C ALA A 397 -8.48 -11.89 14.85
N GLN A 398 -8.42 -13.16 15.27
CA GLN A 398 -9.18 -14.22 14.61
C GLN A 398 -10.69 -13.98 14.73
N ASN A 399 -11.17 -13.54 15.90
CA ASN A 399 -12.58 -13.29 16.17
C ASN A 399 -12.89 -11.78 16.12
N ASN A 400 -12.85 -11.09 17.27
CA ASN A 400 -13.27 -9.69 17.37
C ASN A 400 -12.12 -8.75 17.73
N ILE A 401 -12.25 -7.49 17.31
CA ILE A 401 -11.57 -6.35 17.93
C ILE A 401 -12.62 -5.64 18.79
N GLU A 402 -12.43 -5.64 20.10
CA GLU A 402 -13.43 -5.15 21.04
C GLU A 402 -12.90 -3.97 21.84
N ILE A 403 -13.71 -2.93 22.01
CA ILE A 403 -13.50 -1.89 23.03
C ILE A 403 -14.43 -2.24 24.21
N PRO A 404 -13.88 -2.74 25.33
CA PRO A 404 -14.68 -3.15 26.48
C PRO A 404 -15.53 -2.02 27.07
N ALA A 405 -16.60 -2.37 27.79
CA ALA A 405 -17.54 -1.40 28.35
C ALA A 405 -16.95 -0.57 29.51
N TYR A 406 -15.78 -0.95 30.03
CA TYR A 406 -15.01 -0.18 31.00
C TYR A 406 -13.83 0.61 30.41
N ALA A 407 -13.51 0.40 29.12
CA ALA A 407 -12.48 1.20 28.45
C ALA A 407 -12.89 2.68 28.39
N PRO A 408 -12.00 3.66 28.23
CA PRO A 408 -10.57 3.55 28.47
C PRO A 408 -10.31 3.24 29.96
N TYR A 409 -9.62 2.12 30.19
CA TYR A 409 -9.40 1.50 31.49
C TYR A 409 -8.56 2.43 32.36
N GLN A 410 -8.97 2.60 33.62
CA GLN A 410 -8.28 3.45 34.60
C GLN A 410 -8.15 4.94 34.23
N LYS A 411 -8.75 5.40 33.12
CA LYS A 411 -8.81 6.83 32.78
C LYS A 411 -9.78 7.52 33.76
N GLY A 412 -9.26 8.52 34.48
CA GLY A 412 -10.06 9.29 35.43
C GLY A 412 -11.01 10.27 34.73
N GLY A 413 -12.16 10.55 35.33
CA GLY A 413 -13.10 11.56 34.84
C GLY A 413 -14.56 11.13 34.90
N GLN A 414 -15.44 11.97 34.35
CA GLN A 414 -16.84 11.61 34.13
C GLN A 414 -16.94 10.82 32.82
N VAL A 415 -17.54 9.63 32.85
CA VAL A 415 -17.59 8.72 31.69
C VAL A 415 -18.19 9.40 30.45
N SER A 416 -19.21 10.24 30.62
CA SER A 416 -19.85 11.00 29.52
C SER A 416 -19.00 12.11 28.89
N ARG A 417 -17.76 12.29 29.36
CA ARG A 417 -16.76 13.24 28.86
C ARG A 417 -15.42 12.55 28.61
N MET A 418 -15.43 11.22 28.56
CA MET A 418 -14.22 10.44 28.30
C MET A 418 -14.03 10.31 26.81
N ASP A 419 -12.85 10.70 26.37
CA ASP A 419 -12.37 10.49 25.01
C ASP A 419 -11.40 9.31 24.97
N MET A 420 -11.32 8.68 23.80
CA MET A 420 -10.36 7.62 23.52
C MET A 420 -9.78 7.78 22.12
N GLU A 421 -8.47 7.55 21.99
CA GLU A 421 -7.76 7.60 20.71
C GLU A 421 -7.20 6.20 20.38
N VAL A 422 -7.41 5.76 19.14
CA VAL A 422 -6.88 4.51 18.62
C VAL A 422 -6.23 4.75 17.25
N ASP A 423 -4.91 4.85 17.29
CA ASP A 423 -4.01 4.93 16.15
C ASP A 423 -3.55 3.50 15.80
N ALA A 424 -4.23 2.82 14.87
CA ALA A 424 -3.91 1.44 14.52
C ALA A 424 -4.52 0.99 13.17
N ALA A 425 -3.90 -0.02 12.57
CA ALA A 425 -4.54 -0.85 11.55
C ALA A 425 -5.15 -2.10 12.22
N LEU A 426 -6.45 -2.30 12.07
CA LEU A 426 -7.23 -3.32 12.75
C LEU A 426 -7.78 -4.35 11.76
N ILE A 427 -7.71 -5.63 12.11
CA ILE A 427 -8.39 -6.74 11.42
C ILE A 427 -9.16 -7.58 12.45
N ALA A 428 -10.48 -7.68 12.29
CA ALA A 428 -11.31 -8.73 12.86
C ALA A 428 -11.68 -9.73 11.75
N GLN A 429 -10.99 -10.87 11.71
CA GLN A 429 -11.08 -11.82 10.59
C GLN A 429 -12.48 -12.43 10.45
N GLN A 430 -13.06 -12.92 11.55
CA GLN A 430 -14.33 -13.65 11.53
C GLN A 430 -15.46 -12.85 12.19
N GLY A 431 -15.10 -11.97 13.12
CA GLY A 431 -16.03 -11.17 13.90
C GLY A 431 -16.04 -9.72 13.48
N ARG A 432 -16.18 -8.83 14.47
CA ARG A 432 -16.36 -7.39 14.26
C ARG A 432 -15.39 -6.53 15.07
N GLU A 433 -15.16 -5.32 14.59
CA GLU A 433 -14.69 -4.20 15.40
C GLU A 433 -15.88 -3.51 16.07
N TYR A 434 -15.92 -3.48 17.40
CA TYR A 434 -17.07 -2.92 18.09
C TYR A 434 -16.81 -2.39 19.50
N SER A 435 -17.70 -1.52 19.98
CA SER A 435 -17.76 -1.15 21.39
C SER A 435 -18.76 -2.03 22.14
N ARG A 436 -18.28 -2.77 23.13
CA ARG A 436 -19.09 -3.62 24.00
C ARG A 436 -20.17 -2.86 24.76
N ALA A 437 -19.89 -1.60 25.07
CA ALA A 437 -20.85 -0.71 25.70
C ALA A 437 -22.11 -0.49 24.84
N ALA A 438 -22.00 -0.55 23.50
CA ALA A 438 -23.14 -0.46 22.61
C ALA A 438 -24.12 -1.62 22.82
N ASP A 439 -23.61 -2.85 22.96
CA ASP A 439 -24.41 -4.06 23.21
C ASP A 439 -25.02 -4.09 24.61
N LEU A 440 -24.27 -3.61 25.61
CA LEU A 440 -24.76 -3.52 26.98
C LEU A 440 -25.68 -2.30 27.19
N GLY A 441 -25.86 -1.45 26.18
CA GLY A 441 -26.64 -0.22 26.25
C GLY A 441 -26.14 0.74 27.32
N GLY A 442 -24.82 0.95 27.37
CA GLY A 442 -24.10 1.84 28.27
C GLY A 442 -22.67 1.34 28.55
N PRO A 443 -21.79 2.15 29.14
CA PRO A 443 -21.99 3.57 29.36
C PRO A 443 -21.80 4.33 28.03
N THR A 444 -22.29 5.56 27.97
CA THR A 444 -22.00 6.48 26.86
C THR A 444 -20.76 7.29 27.20
N ARG A 445 -19.79 7.29 26.30
CA ARG A 445 -18.58 8.14 26.30
C ARG A 445 -18.74 9.27 25.31
N ASP A 446 -17.82 10.23 25.35
CA ASP A 446 -17.89 11.39 24.48
C ASP A 446 -17.33 11.05 23.10
N TYR A 447 -16.00 11.06 22.94
CA TYR A 447 -15.38 10.96 21.62
C TYR A 447 -14.50 9.71 21.44
N LEU A 448 -14.56 9.10 20.25
CA LEU A 448 -13.58 8.11 19.79
C LEU A 448 -12.90 8.60 18.51
N ALA A 449 -11.60 8.87 18.61
CA ALA A 449 -10.76 9.18 17.46
C ALA A 449 -10.10 7.90 16.96
N MET A 450 -10.38 7.49 15.72
CA MET A 450 -9.66 6.42 15.05
C MET A 450 -8.75 7.00 13.97
N TYR A 451 -7.48 6.66 14.01
CA TYR A 451 -6.51 6.99 12.97
C TYR A 451 -5.87 5.70 12.45
N GLY A 452 -5.99 5.40 11.15
CA GLY A 452 -5.47 4.18 10.56
C GLY A 452 -6.50 3.46 9.71
N SER A 453 -6.70 2.17 9.96
CA SER A 453 -7.52 1.29 9.12
C SER A 453 -8.39 0.37 9.96
N VAL A 454 -9.63 0.12 9.53
CA VAL A 454 -10.54 -0.82 10.19
C VAL A 454 -11.07 -1.85 9.20
N SER A 455 -10.58 -3.08 9.33
CA SER A 455 -11.10 -4.24 8.61
C SER A 455 -11.91 -5.12 9.54
N SER A 456 -13.21 -5.24 9.29
CA SER A 456 -14.16 -5.92 10.16
C SER A 456 -15.06 -6.83 9.32
N CYS A 457 -14.92 -8.15 9.48
CA CYS A 457 -15.69 -9.10 8.67
C CYS A 457 -17.20 -8.89 8.83
N LEU A 458 -17.68 -8.88 10.07
CA LEU A 458 -19.06 -8.49 10.38
C LEU A 458 -19.17 -6.97 10.50
N GLN A 459 -20.40 -6.46 10.47
CA GLN A 459 -20.65 -5.02 10.57
C GLN A 459 -20.02 -4.43 11.85
N PRO A 460 -19.17 -3.39 11.75
CA PRO A 460 -18.64 -2.70 12.91
C PRO A 460 -19.65 -1.71 13.50
N TYR A 461 -19.58 -1.50 14.82
CA TYR A 461 -20.40 -0.50 15.51
C TYR A 461 -19.76 -0.01 16.80
N ARG A 462 -19.81 1.31 17.02
CA ARG A 462 -19.20 1.95 18.20
C ARG A 462 -20.20 2.69 19.07
N TYR A 463 -21.45 2.75 18.61
CA TYR A 463 -22.54 3.38 19.31
C TYR A 463 -23.82 2.57 19.09
N SER A 464 -24.69 2.53 20.09
CA SER A 464 -26.06 2.03 19.95
C SER A 464 -27.09 3.12 20.17
N THR A 465 -28.21 3.04 19.47
CA THR A 465 -29.35 3.97 19.58
C THR A 465 -29.92 4.05 21.01
N GLY A 466 -29.66 3.04 21.85
CA GLY A 466 -30.02 3.01 23.26
C GLY A 466 -29.07 3.74 24.21
N GLY A 467 -28.03 4.41 23.71
CA GLY A 467 -27.09 5.20 24.52
C GLY A 467 -25.89 4.43 25.08
N GLY A 468 -25.28 3.55 24.30
CA GLY A 468 -24.05 2.83 24.70
C GLY A 468 -22.91 3.03 23.70
N GLY A 469 -21.66 3.07 24.16
CA GLY A 469 -20.49 3.24 23.30
C GLY A 469 -19.95 4.67 23.34
N PHE A 470 -19.69 5.26 22.18
CA PHE A 470 -19.20 6.65 22.04
C PHE A 470 -20.24 7.50 21.31
N ALA A 471 -20.61 8.64 21.88
CA ALA A 471 -21.62 9.54 21.31
C ALA A 471 -21.11 10.20 20.01
N ASN A 472 -19.81 10.49 19.97
CA ASN A 472 -19.13 11.15 18.87
C ASN A 472 -17.93 10.31 18.43
N GLY A 473 -17.50 10.49 17.19
CA GLY A 473 -16.25 9.89 16.75
C GLY A 473 -15.91 10.19 15.31
N GLU A 474 -14.67 9.91 14.97
CA GLU A 474 -14.07 10.19 13.67
C GLU A 474 -13.20 9.01 13.23
N ASN A 475 -13.17 8.81 11.91
CA ASN A 475 -12.31 7.84 11.25
C ASN A 475 -11.45 8.61 10.25
N THR A 476 -10.15 8.59 10.48
CA THR A 476 -9.17 9.24 9.61
C THR A 476 -8.20 8.19 9.12
N TYR A 477 -8.05 8.06 7.80
CA TYR A 477 -7.07 7.14 7.25
C TYR A 477 -5.65 7.63 7.53
N ASP A 478 -4.78 6.70 7.89
CA ASP A 478 -3.34 6.95 7.94
C ASP A 478 -2.73 6.69 6.55
N PRO A 479 -2.37 7.74 5.78
CA PRO A 479 -1.89 7.59 4.41
C PRO A 479 -0.58 6.81 4.32
N TYR A 480 0.18 6.71 5.40
CA TYR A 480 1.43 5.95 5.41
C TYR A 480 1.20 4.43 5.39
N LEU A 481 0.01 3.95 5.79
CA LEU A 481 -0.33 2.53 5.75
C LEU A 481 -0.50 1.97 4.33
N LEU A 482 -0.61 2.84 3.32
CA LEU A 482 -0.70 2.46 1.91
C LEU A 482 0.60 1.80 1.41
N HIS A 483 1.73 2.37 1.79
CA HIS A 483 3.06 1.92 1.34
C HIS A 483 3.84 1.23 2.47
N ASN A 484 3.52 1.54 3.72
CA ASN A 484 4.19 1.06 4.92
C ASN A 484 3.18 0.48 5.94
N PRO A 485 2.44 -0.58 5.59
CA PRO A 485 1.55 -1.28 6.52
C PRO A 485 2.32 -1.88 7.71
N PRO A 486 1.71 -2.12 8.89
CA PRO A 486 2.41 -2.69 10.04
C PRO A 486 3.20 -3.96 9.67
N PRO A 487 4.26 -4.32 10.41
CA PRO A 487 5.12 -5.44 10.04
C PRO A 487 4.30 -6.70 9.74
N TYR A 488 4.48 -7.25 8.55
CA TYR A 488 3.82 -8.49 8.12
C TYR A 488 2.28 -8.48 8.13
N PHE A 489 1.66 -7.29 8.03
CA PHE A 489 0.20 -7.17 8.01
C PHE A 489 -0.43 -7.91 6.81
N PRO A 490 -1.60 -8.55 6.97
CA PRO A 490 -2.27 -9.29 5.91
C PRO A 490 -2.52 -8.45 4.66
N THR A 491 -2.46 -9.12 3.51
CA THR A 491 -2.63 -8.50 2.19
C THR A 491 -3.85 -9.02 1.45
N VAL A 492 -4.36 -8.22 0.50
CA VAL A 492 -5.49 -8.50 -0.36
C VAL A 492 -5.07 -8.56 -1.83
N GLY A 493 -5.73 -9.42 -2.61
CA GLY A 493 -5.53 -9.48 -4.06
C GLY A 493 -4.19 -10.09 -4.49
N THR A 494 -3.67 -9.62 -5.62
CA THR A 494 -2.46 -10.13 -6.28
C THR A 494 -1.33 -9.12 -6.26
N TYR A 495 -0.10 -9.56 -6.54
CA TYR A 495 1.05 -8.65 -6.68
C TYR A 495 0.81 -7.65 -7.81
N GLN A 496 1.22 -6.41 -7.57
CA GLN A 496 1.19 -5.30 -8.52
C GLN A 496 2.43 -4.43 -8.36
N ILE A 497 2.76 -3.64 -9.40
CA ILE A 497 3.77 -2.58 -9.30
C ILE A 497 3.15 -1.42 -8.53
N LEU A 498 3.69 -1.09 -7.36
CA LEU A 498 3.21 0.00 -6.52
C LEU A 498 3.77 1.34 -7.03
N ASP A 499 5.07 1.36 -7.29
CA ASP A 499 5.76 2.46 -7.93
C ASP A 499 6.98 1.93 -8.70
N TRP A 500 7.48 2.75 -9.62
CA TRP A 500 8.74 2.49 -10.29
C TRP A 500 9.45 3.79 -10.67
N ARG A 501 10.77 3.72 -10.79
CA ARG A 501 11.61 4.81 -11.25
C ARG A 501 12.76 4.29 -12.09
N GLU A 502 13.27 5.16 -12.95
CA GLU A 502 14.52 4.92 -13.63
C GLU A 502 15.71 5.32 -12.74
N LEU A 503 16.75 4.50 -12.72
CA LEU A 503 17.99 4.75 -12.00
C LEU A 503 19.12 5.22 -12.93
N PRO A 504 20.07 6.03 -12.42
CA PRO A 504 21.26 6.41 -13.19
C PRO A 504 22.17 5.20 -13.45
N LEU A 505 22.99 5.30 -14.51
CA LEU A 505 23.96 4.25 -14.91
C LEU A 505 24.90 3.77 -13.79
N SER A 506 25.17 4.59 -12.78
CA SER A 506 26.00 4.23 -11.62
C SER A 506 25.35 3.20 -10.69
N GLN A 507 24.06 2.93 -10.85
CA GLN A 507 23.28 1.95 -10.08
C GLN A 507 22.81 0.80 -10.97
N ALA A 508 23.48 0.61 -12.12
CA ALA A 508 23.20 -0.54 -12.97
C ALA A 508 23.61 -1.83 -12.27
N VAL A 509 22.74 -2.83 -12.39
CA VAL A 509 23.02 -4.20 -11.94
C VAL A 509 23.98 -4.80 -12.95
N GLU A 510 25.20 -5.10 -12.51
CA GLU A 510 26.20 -5.77 -13.34
C GLU A 510 25.91 -7.28 -13.43
N VAL A 511 26.38 -7.96 -14.46
CA VAL A 511 26.28 -9.42 -14.59
C VAL A 511 27.12 -10.09 -13.51
#